data_AF-C6BIP0-F1
#
_entry.id   AF-C6BIP0-F1
#
_cell.length_a   1.000
_cell.length_b   1.000
_cell.length_c   1.000
_cell.angle_alpha   90.00
_cell.angle_beta   90.00
_cell.angle_gamma   90.00
#
_symmetry.space_group_name_H-M   'P 1'
#
loop_
_entity.id
_entity.type
_entity.pdbx_description
1 polymer ?
#
loop_
_entity_poly.entity_id
_entity_poly.type
_entity_poly.pdbx_seq_one_letter_code
_entity_poly.pdbx_strand_id
1 'polypeptide(L)' 'MTTRTLRPRARAHKDSYSRTLRYEALKRAWIDSNPNASPAEYDQAMLRFARLAGV' A
#
# COMPACT_ATOMS: atom_id res chain seq x y z
N MET A 1 -23.94 24.18 27.76
CA MET A 1 -23.06 22.98 27.82
C MET A 1 -23.09 22.34 26.43
N THR A 2 -22.10 22.63 25.59
CA THR A 2 -22.10 22.20 24.19
C THR A 2 -21.04 21.12 24.02
N THR A 3 -21.45 19.86 23.97
CA THR A 3 -20.57 18.72 23.70
C THR A 3 -20.07 18.78 22.26
N ARG A 4 -18.85 19.30 22.07
CA ARG A 4 -18.11 19.25 20.81
C ARG A 4 -17.59 17.83 20.63
N THR A 5 -18.38 16.97 19.99
CA THR A 5 -18.01 15.60 19.63
C THR A 5 -16.77 15.65 18.72
N LEU A 6 -15.65 15.17 19.23
CA LEU A 6 -14.38 15.09 18.50
C LEU A 6 -14.53 14.11 17.31
N ARG A 7 -14.50 14.71 16.12
CA ARG A 7 -14.47 14.10 14.79
C ARG A 7 -13.42 12.98 14.68
N PRO A 8 -13.73 11.81 14.11
CA PRO A 8 -12.76 10.73 13.94
C PRO A 8 -11.78 11.05 12.79
N ARG A 9 -10.76 11.88 13.03
CA ARG A 9 -9.67 12.13 12.05
C ARG A 9 -8.46 11.20 12.22
N ALA A 10 -8.39 10.41 13.30
CA ALA A 10 -7.21 9.61 13.61
C ALA A 10 -7.18 8.20 12.98
N ARG A 11 -8.32 7.65 12.53
CA ARG A 11 -8.36 6.30 11.92
C ARG A 11 -7.75 6.25 10.52
N ALA A 12 -8.03 7.25 9.69
CA ALA A 12 -7.61 7.27 8.29
C ALA A 12 -6.08 7.21 8.09
N HIS A 13 -5.30 7.74 9.03
CA HIS A 13 -3.83 7.78 8.91
C HIS A 13 -3.18 6.42 9.17
N LYS A 14 -3.77 5.58 10.04
CA LYS A 14 -3.28 4.21 10.28
C LYS A 14 -3.56 3.32 9.06
N ASP A 15 -4.71 3.52 8.42
CA ASP A 15 -5.10 2.73 7.27
C ASP A 15 -4.15 2.97 6.09
N SER A 16 -3.83 4.24 5.77
CA SER A 16 -2.89 4.56 4.68
C SER A 16 -1.49 3.98 4.91
N TYR A 17 -0.96 4.09 6.14
CA TYR A 17 0.34 3.53 6.48
C TYR A 17 0.40 2.01 6.31
N SER A 18 -0.68 1.31 6.72
CA SER A 18 -0.77 -0.14 6.58
C SER A 18 -0.83 -0.62 5.12
N ARG A 19 -1.46 0.16 4.23
CA ARG A 19 -1.52 -0.13 2.79
C ARG A 19 -0.16 0.06 2.12
N THR A 20 0.56 1.13 2.44
CA THR A 20 1.92 1.35 1.93
C THR A 20 2.87 0.25 2.38
N LEU A 21 2.80 -0.18 3.64
CA LEU A 21 3.62 -1.30 4.14
C LEU A 21 3.32 -2.61 3.40
N ARG A 22 2.04 -2.90 3.12
CA ARG A 22 1.65 -4.08 2.36
C ARG A 22 2.15 -4.01 0.93
N TYR A 23 2.09 -2.85 0.29
CA TYR A 23 2.63 -2.63 -1.06
C TYR A 23 4.14 -2.86 -1.11
N GLU A 24 4.90 -2.27 -0.18
CA GLU A 24 6.37 -2.43 -0.12
C GLU A 24 6.77 -3.87 0.18
N ALA A 25 6.04 -4.59 1.03
CA ALA A 25 6.30 -5.99 1.31
C ALA A 25 6.11 -6.88 0.06
N LEU A 26 5.01 -6.66 -0.69
CA LEU A 26 4.75 -7.37 -1.94
C LEU A 26 5.80 -7.06 -3.01
N LYS A 27 6.18 -5.78 -3.13
CA LYS A 27 7.21 -5.33 -4.06
C LYS A 27 8.56 -5.99 -3.77
N ARG A 28 9.02 -5.99 -2.51
CA ARG A 28 10.29 -6.63 -2.11
C ARG A 28 10.29 -8.12 -2.43
N ALA A 29 9.27 -8.85 -1.98
CA ALA A 29 9.18 -10.29 -2.22
C ALA A 29 9.20 -10.63 -3.72
N TRP A 30 8.58 -9.79 -4.56
CA TRP A 30 8.57 -10.00 -5.99
C TRP A 30 9.92 -9.68 -6.65
N ILE A 31 10.60 -8.60 -6.25
CA ILE A 31 11.96 -8.27 -6.74
C ILE A 31 12.93 -9.39 -6.38
N ASP A 32 12.90 -9.88 -5.14
CA ASP A 32 13.76 -10.98 -4.69
C ASP A 32 13.52 -12.27 -5.48
N SER A 33 12.25 -12.50 -5.88
CA SER A 33 11.88 -13.67 -6.69
C SER A 33 12.12 -13.50 -8.20
N ASN A 34 12.26 -12.26 -8.69
CA ASN A 34 12.36 -11.94 -10.12
C ASN A 34 13.52 -10.96 -10.38
N PRO A 35 14.79 -11.37 -10.15
CA PRO A 35 15.95 -10.49 -10.28
C PRO A 35 16.22 -10.00 -11.71
N ASN A 36 15.68 -10.70 -12.72
CA ASN A 36 15.87 -10.40 -14.14
C ASN A 36 14.58 -9.92 -14.83
N ALA A 37 13.59 -9.45 -14.05
CA ALA A 37 12.34 -8.98 -14.65
C ALA A 37 12.59 -7.80 -15.60
N SER A 38 11.92 -7.85 -16.75
CA SER A 38 11.89 -6.73 -17.68
C SER A 38 11.11 -5.54 -17.09
N PRO A 39 11.33 -4.31 -17.61
CA PRO A 39 10.56 -3.14 -17.18
C PRO A 39 9.04 -3.34 -17.31
N ALA A 40 8.58 -4.03 -18.36
CA ALA A 40 7.16 -4.30 -18.58
C ALA A 40 6.58 -5.25 -17.52
N GLU A 41 7.32 -6.28 -17.11
CA GLU A 41 6.92 -7.20 -16.04
C GLU A 41 6.89 -6.51 -14.68
N TYR A 42 7.86 -5.62 -14.43
CA TYR A 42 7.89 -4.78 -13.25
C TYR A 42 6.65 -3.88 -13.18
N ASP A 43 6.30 -3.19 -14.27
CA ASP A 43 5.13 -2.32 -14.32
C ASP A 43 3.82 -3.09 -14.10
N GLN A 44 3.67 -4.26 -14.74
CA GLN A 44 2.50 -5.12 -14.53
C GLN A 44 2.41 -5.61 -13.07
N ALA A 45 3.54 -5.98 -12.46
CA ALA A 45 3.59 -6.39 -11.06
C ALA A 45 3.23 -5.24 -10.11
N MET A 46 3.76 -4.03 -10.34
CA MET A 46 3.46 -2.85 -9.53
C MET A 46 1.97 -2.48 -9.60
N LEU A 47 1.36 -2.50 -10.79
CA LEU A 47 -0.08 -2.27 -10.97
C LEU A 47 -0.92 -3.32 -10.22
N ARG A 48 -0.49 -4.58 -10.24
CA ARG A 48 -1.16 -5.65 -9.48
C ARG A 48 -1.03 -5.43 -7.97
N PHE A 49 0.13 -5.03 -7.47
CA PHE A 49 0.34 -4.79 -6.04
C PHE A 49 -0.39 -3.57 -5.53
N ALA A 50 -0.47 -2.49 -6.31
CA ALA A 50 -1.27 -1.31 -5.97
C ALA A 50 -2.75 -1.69 -5.75
N ARG A 51 -3.31 -2.50 -6.66
CA ARG A 51 -4.68 -3.04 -6.52
C ARG A 51 -4.84 -3.93 -5.28
N LEU A 52 -3.88 -4.80 -4.99
CA LEU A 52 -3.94 -5.71 -3.83
C LEU A 52 -3.77 -4.99 -2.49
N ALA A 53 -2.98 -3.91 -2.46
CA ALA A 53 -2.73 -3.11 -1.28
C ALA A 53 -3.77 -1.98 -1.10
N GLY A 54 -4.58 -1.68 -2.12
CA GLY A 54 -5.61 -0.63 -2.08
C GLY A 54 -5.02 0.78 -2.02
N VAL A 55 -3.89 0.97 -2.71
CA VAL A 55 -3.17 2.25 -2.86
C VAL A 55 -3.51 2.88 -4.20
#